data_AF-A0A6P5YWF8-F1
#
_entry.id   AF-A0A6P5YWF8-F1
#
_cell.length_a   1.000
_cell.length_b   1.000
_cell.length_c   1.000
_cell.angle_alpha   90.00
_cell.angle_beta   90.00
_cell.angle_gamma   90.00
#
_symmetry.space_group_name_H-M   'P 1'
#
loop_
_entity.id
_entity.type
_entity.pdbx_description
1 polymer ?
#
loop_
_entity_poly.entity_id
_entity_poly.type
_entity_poly.pdbx_seq_one_letter_code
_entity_poly.pdbx_strand_id
1 'polypeptide(L)'
;MQPLLYACQGVRYRKLEVILTTSIEKLGKAAPGYFRNHLMPKLLAVPNIDKFAYLSREQRKIYQPEEEEVQVVTKKVEDNTKEYEKAANRLVNAWLVLRRFINVEKFRARATKDDPIESRSPVTKDELITEVWLCSLLLVIVSLTSL
;
A
#
# COMPACT_ATOMS: atom_id res chain seq x y z
N MET A 1 20.59 -1.73 -47.40
CA MET A 1 19.50 -1.01 -48.09
C MET A 1 19.66 0.48 -47.80
N GLN A 2 20.07 1.26 -48.80
CA GLN A 2 20.44 2.68 -48.64
C GLN A 2 19.21 3.61 -48.66
N PRO A 3 19.11 4.58 -47.75
CA PRO A 3 17.93 5.46 -47.56
C PRO A 3 17.74 6.52 -48.66
N LEU A 4 18.68 6.68 -49.59
CA LEU A 4 18.66 7.75 -50.58
C LEU A 4 17.71 7.50 -51.77
N LEU A 5 17.45 6.23 -52.11
CA LEU A 5 16.61 5.89 -53.27
C LEU A 5 15.10 5.97 -53.00
N TYR A 6 14.70 6.24 -51.76
CA TYR A 6 13.30 6.31 -51.36
C TYR A 6 12.74 7.75 -51.30
N ALA A 7 13.57 8.76 -51.62
CA ALA A 7 13.15 10.16 -51.62
C ALA A 7 12.25 10.53 -52.82
N CYS A 8 12.22 9.71 -53.89
CA CYS A 8 11.45 9.99 -55.11
C CYS A 8 10.00 9.46 -55.07
N GLN A 9 9.66 8.59 -54.13
CA GLN A 9 8.26 8.33 -53.77
C GLN A 9 7.93 9.31 -52.65
N GLY A 10 6.92 10.17 -52.83
CA GLY A 10 6.52 11.19 -51.86
C GLY A 10 6.05 10.63 -50.52
N VAL A 11 6.96 9.99 -49.78
CA VAL A 11 6.67 9.29 -48.55
C VAL A 11 6.78 10.30 -47.45
N ARG A 12 5.67 11.02 -47.28
CA ARG A 12 5.43 11.82 -46.09
C ARG A 12 5.51 10.84 -44.91
N TYR A 13 6.52 10.97 -44.05
CA TYR A 13 6.63 10.23 -42.80
C TYR A 13 5.46 10.62 -41.88
N ARG A 14 4.27 10.07 -42.15
CA ARG A 14 3.10 10.22 -41.29
C ARG A 14 3.33 9.34 -40.08
N LYS A 15 3.49 9.95 -38.91
CA LYS A 15 3.50 9.21 -37.64
C LYS A 15 2.07 8.74 -37.37
N LEU A 16 1.88 7.45 -37.10
CA LEU A 16 0.58 6.88 -36.75
C LEU A 16 0.49 6.76 -35.22
N GLU A 17 -0.65 7.15 -34.69
CA GLU A 17 -0.98 6.93 -33.27
C GLU A 17 -1.56 5.53 -33.10
N VAL A 18 -1.04 4.81 -32.11
CA VAL A 18 -1.30 3.39 -31.91
C VAL A 18 -1.49 3.13 -30.42
N ILE A 19 -2.45 2.29 -30.07
CA ILE A 19 -2.73 1.84 -28.71
C ILE A 19 -1.86 0.62 -28.43
N LEU A 20 -1.06 0.65 -27.36
CA LEU A 20 -0.26 -0.50 -26.94
C LEU A 20 -1.06 -1.42 -26.03
N THR A 21 -0.96 -2.72 -26.28
CA THR A 21 -1.53 -3.77 -25.41
C THR A 21 -0.58 -4.18 -24.29
N THR A 22 0.73 -3.91 -24.47
CA THR A 22 1.81 -4.28 -23.55
C THR A 22 2.69 -3.07 -23.20
N SER A 23 3.29 -3.07 -22.01
CA SER A 23 4.14 -1.99 -21.50
C SER A 23 5.52 -2.00 -22.15
N ILE A 24 5.60 -1.51 -23.39
CA ILE A 24 6.89 -1.20 -24.03
C ILE A 24 7.16 0.28 -23.80
N GLU A 25 8.15 0.59 -22.95
CA GLU A 25 8.38 1.88 -22.28
C GLU A 25 8.45 3.16 -23.15
N LYS A 26 8.42 3.14 -24.49
CA LYS A 26 8.78 4.35 -25.28
C LYS A 26 8.08 4.59 -26.63
N LEU A 27 6.87 4.08 -26.90
CA LEU A 27 6.23 4.34 -28.21
C LEU A 27 4.73 4.66 -28.15
N GLY A 28 4.39 5.94 -27.95
CA GLY A 28 3.04 6.47 -28.22
C GLY A 28 2.79 6.84 -29.70
N LYS A 29 3.83 6.83 -30.54
CA LYS A 29 3.77 7.13 -31.98
C LYS A 29 4.68 6.16 -32.73
N ALA A 30 4.12 5.39 -33.65
CA ALA A 30 4.86 4.41 -34.45
C ALA A 30 4.93 4.85 -35.92
N ALA A 31 6.02 4.47 -36.60
CA ALA A 31 6.06 4.58 -38.06
C ALA A 31 5.08 3.56 -38.66
N PRO A 32 4.30 3.90 -39.70
CA PRO A 32 3.29 3.01 -40.30
C PRO A 32 3.87 1.67 -40.76
N GLY A 33 5.09 1.70 -41.32
CA GLY A 33 5.80 0.48 -41.72
C GLY A 33 6.18 -0.40 -40.54
N TYR A 34 6.65 0.18 -39.44
CA TYR A 34 6.99 -0.56 -38.22
C TYR A 34 5.73 -1.15 -37.57
N PHE A 35 4.63 -0.39 -37.57
CA PHE A 35 3.35 -0.86 -37.09
C PHE A 35 2.85 -2.08 -37.88
N ARG A 36 2.77 -1.96 -39.21
CA ARG A 36 2.28 -3.05 -40.07
C ARG A 36 3.17 -4.29 -40.05
N ASN A 37 4.49 -4.12 -40.04
CA ASN A 37 5.43 -5.23 -40.22
C ASN A 37 5.83 -5.91 -38.91
N HIS A 38 5.78 -5.19 -37.78
CA HIS A 38 6.33 -5.69 -36.52
C HIS A 38 5.32 -5.72 -35.37
N LEU A 39 4.54 -4.65 -35.20
CA LEU A 39 3.65 -4.53 -34.05
C LEU A 39 2.34 -5.29 -34.25
N MET A 40 1.74 -5.17 -35.44
CA MET A 40 0.45 -5.78 -35.77
C MET A 40 0.53 -7.32 -35.80
N PRO A 41 1.52 -7.97 -36.45
CA PRO A 41 1.58 -9.43 -36.48
C PRO A 41 1.85 -10.04 -35.11
N LYS A 42 2.49 -9.29 -34.20
CA LYS A 42 2.80 -9.71 -32.83
C LYS A 42 1.73 -9.29 -31.81
N LEU A 43 0.65 -8.62 -32.24
CA LEU A 43 -0.41 -8.10 -31.38
C LEU A 43 0.09 -7.22 -30.21
N LEU A 44 1.24 -6.55 -30.39
CA LEU A 44 1.80 -5.65 -29.39
C LEU A 44 1.10 -4.29 -29.38
N ALA A 45 0.42 -3.96 -30.49
CA ALA A 45 -0.23 -2.68 -30.66
C ALA A 45 -1.41 -2.78 -31.64
N VAL A 46 -2.40 -1.92 -31.44
CA VAL A 46 -3.68 -1.86 -32.17
C VAL A 46 -3.90 -0.43 -32.65
N PRO A 47 -4.45 -0.18 -33.86
CA PRO A 47 -4.61 1.19 -34.35
C PRO A 47 -5.54 2.01 -33.45
N ASN A 48 -5.27 3.31 -33.32
CA ASN A 48 -6.12 4.22 -32.56
C ASN A 48 -7.40 4.58 -33.34
N ILE A 49 -8.37 3.68 -33.33
CA ILE A 49 -9.73 3.86 -33.88
C ILE A 49 -10.69 3.61 -32.72
N ASP A 50 -11.79 4.37 -32.65
CA ASP A 50 -12.77 4.31 -31.56
C ASP A 50 -13.23 2.88 -31.21
N LYS A 51 -13.44 2.04 -32.23
CA LYS A 51 -13.79 0.63 -32.06
C LYS A 51 -12.75 -0.13 -31.21
N PHE A 52 -11.47 0.04 -31.53
CA PHE A 52 -10.38 -0.62 -30.82
C PHE A 52 -10.06 0.04 -29.49
N ALA A 53 -10.23 1.35 -29.38
CA ALA A 53 -10.13 2.06 -28.10
C ALA A 53 -11.18 1.56 -27.10
N TYR A 54 -12.42 1.39 -27.55
CA TYR A 54 -13.50 0.81 -26.75
C TYR A 54 -13.17 -0.61 -26.30
N LEU A 55 -12.78 -1.48 -27.24
CA LEU A 55 -12.41 -2.87 -26.92
C LEU A 55 -11.21 -2.94 -25.96
N SER A 56 -10.23 -2.06 -26.11
CA SER A 56 -9.07 -2.01 -25.20
C SER A 56 -9.47 -1.64 -23.77
N ARG A 57 -10.45 -0.74 -23.61
CA ARG A 57 -11.00 -0.38 -22.29
C ARG A 57 -11.76 -1.54 -21.66
N GLU A 58 -12.62 -2.21 -22.42
CA GLU A 58 -13.35 -3.38 -21.93
C GLU A 58 -12.42 -4.54 -21.56
N GLN A 59 -11.38 -4.79 -22.37
CA GLN A 59 -10.36 -5.77 -22.05
C GLN A 59 -9.59 -5.42 -20.77
N ARG A 60 -9.23 -4.14 -20.56
CA ARG A 60 -8.61 -3.69 -19.32
C ARG A 60 -9.52 -4.02 -18.14
N LYS A 61 -10.76 -3.52 -18.10
CA LYS A 61 -11.73 -3.78 -17.03
C LYS A 61 -11.84 -5.25 -16.61
N ILE A 62 -11.76 -6.18 -17.56
CA ILE A 62 -11.87 -7.63 -17.30
C ILE A 62 -10.59 -8.21 -16.69
N TYR A 63 -9.41 -7.87 -17.22
CA TYR A 63 -8.13 -8.49 -16.85
C TYR A 63 -7.37 -7.74 -15.75
N GLN A 64 -7.46 -6.42 -15.77
CA GLN A 64 -7.08 -5.53 -14.71
C GLN A 64 -8.37 -4.80 -14.37
N PRO A 65 -9.19 -5.25 -13.39
CA PRO A 65 -10.14 -4.32 -12.82
C PRO A 65 -9.31 -3.09 -12.52
N GLU A 66 -9.55 -2.02 -13.27
CA GLU A 66 -9.13 -0.71 -12.86
C GLU A 66 -9.78 -0.68 -11.48
N GLU A 67 -8.94 -0.75 -10.43
CA GLU A 67 -9.21 0.08 -9.28
C GLU A 67 -9.59 1.38 -9.95
N GLU A 68 -10.90 1.67 -9.96
CA GLU A 68 -11.37 3.00 -10.26
C GLU A 68 -10.38 3.91 -9.55
N GLU A 69 -10.16 5.09 -10.10
CA GLU A 69 -9.64 6.14 -9.27
C GLU A 69 -10.64 6.34 -8.08
N VAL A 70 -10.60 5.49 -7.04
CA VAL A 70 -10.15 5.92 -5.74
C VAL A 70 -9.02 6.83 -6.12
N GLN A 71 -9.39 8.11 -6.23
CA GLN A 71 -8.46 9.19 -6.07
C GLN A 71 -7.47 8.63 -5.08
N VAL A 72 -6.23 8.58 -5.50
CA VAL A 72 -5.17 8.68 -4.53
C VAL A 72 -5.46 10.04 -3.87
N VAL A 73 -6.46 10.12 -2.97
CA VAL A 73 -6.20 10.02 -1.54
C VAL A 73 -4.92 9.15 -1.43
N THR A 74 -3.76 9.74 -1.79
CA THR A 74 -3.00 10.52 -0.84
C THR A 74 -3.91 10.61 0.35
N LYS A 75 -3.93 9.49 1.11
CA LYS A 75 -3.92 9.62 2.53
C LYS A 75 -2.78 10.61 2.62
N LYS A 76 -3.16 11.89 2.70
CA LYS A 76 -2.49 12.83 3.53
C LYS A 76 -2.23 11.91 4.69
N VAL A 77 -1.01 11.41 4.76
CA VAL A 77 -0.46 11.06 6.02
C VAL A 77 -0.53 12.44 6.65
N GLU A 78 -1.73 12.77 7.15
CA GLU A 78 -1.92 13.84 8.08
C GLU A 78 -0.86 13.45 9.09
N ASP A 79 0.11 14.35 9.24
CA ASP A 79 1.21 14.19 10.15
C ASP A 79 0.60 14.16 11.56
N ASN A 80 -0.05 13.04 11.85
CA ASN A 80 -0.64 12.65 13.12
C ASN A 80 0.50 12.30 14.08
N THR A 81 1.76 12.55 13.69
CA THR A 81 2.95 12.53 14.53
C THR A 81 2.67 13.26 15.85
N LYS A 82 2.01 14.42 15.80
CA LYS A 82 1.60 15.16 17.01
C LYS A 82 0.56 14.43 17.87
N GLU A 83 -0.39 13.74 17.24
CA GLU A 83 -1.40 12.95 17.94
C GLU A 83 -0.81 11.68 18.55
N TYR A 84 0.09 11.01 17.84
CA TYR A 84 0.85 9.86 18.31
C TYR A 84 1.81 10.23 19.44
N GLU A 85 2.51 11.36 19.34
CA GLU A 85 3.34 11.91 20.42
C GLU A 85 2.49 12.21 21.66
N LYS A 86 1.32 12.82 21.49
CA LYS A 86 0.38 13.08 22.58
C LYS A 86 -0.14 11.78 23.22
N ALA A 87 -0.43 10.76 22.42
CA ALA A 87 -0.84 9.45 22.91
C ALA A 87 0.30 8.74 23.66
N ALA A 88 1.53 8.79 23.14
CA ALA A 88 2.71 8.24 23.79
C ALA A 88 2.97 8.92 25.14
N ASN A 89 2.89 10.26 25.20
CA ASN A 89 3.06 10.99 26.46
C ASN A 89 1.98 10.65 27.50
N ARG A 90 0.74 10.34 27.07
CA ARG A 90 -0.31 9.85 27.98
C ARG A 90 0.04 8.46 28.53
N LEU A 91 0.58 7.57 27.71
CA LEU A 91 0.99 6.24 28.13
C LEU A 91 2.22 6.26 29.04
N VAL A 92 3.18 7.14 28.80
CA VAL A 92 4.39 7.30 29.65
C VAL A 92 4.02 7.73 31.08
N ASN A 93 3.01 8.59 31.21
CA ASN A 93 2.52 9.04 32.52
C ASN A 93 1.54 8.06 33.18
N ALA A 94 1.05 7.06 32.44
CA ALA A 94 0.11 6.07 32.93
C ALA A 94 0.85 4.87 33.54
N TRP A 95 0.38 4.40 34.69
CA TRP A 95 0.86 3.16 35.29
C TRP A 95 0.00 2.00 34.83
N LEU A 96 0.58 1.07 34.07
CA LEU A 96 -0.09 -0.17 33.69
C LEU A 96 0.06 -1.19 34.82
N VAL A 97 -1.06 -1.58 35.43
CA VAL A 97 -1.06 -2.57 36.51
C VAL A 97 -1.44 -3.93 35.95
N LEU A 98 -0.46 -4.78 35.68
CA LEU A 98 -0.69 -6.16 35.25
C LEU A 98 -0.94 -7.05 36.47
N ARG A 99 -2.17 -7.57 36.59
CA ARG A 99 -2.51 -8.54 37.63
C ARG A 99 -2.17 -9.95 37.16
N ARG A 100 -1.01 -10.47 37.58
CA ARG A 100 -0.54 -11.81 37.21
C ARG A 100 -0.24 -12.68 38.41
N PHE A 101 -0.42 -13.99 38.22
CA PHE A 101 -0.05 -15.00 39.20
C PHE A 101 1.46 -15.20 39.22
N ILE A 102 2.01 -15.19 40.43
CA ILE A 102 3.42 -15.41 40.71
C ILE A 102 3.73 -16.91 40.60
N ASN A 103 4.94 -17.26 40.17
CA ASN A 103 5.41 -18.64 40.28
C ASN A 103 5.67 -18.98 41.76
N VAL A 104 4.72 -19.70 42.37
CA VAL A 104 4.71 -20.00 43.82
C VAL A 104 5.91 -20.86 44.24
N GLU A 105 6.35 -21.78 43.39
CA GLU A 105 7.49 -22.67 43.69
C GLU A 105 8.78 -21.86 43.77
N LYS A 106 9.04 -21.04 42.76
CA LYS A 106 10.20 -20.15 42.73
C LYS A 106 10.13 -19.09 43.83
N PHE A 107 8.95 -18.55 44.11
CA PHE A 107 8.73 -17.56 45.17
C PHE A 107 9.03 -18.12 46.57
N ARG A 108 8.65 -19.38 46.84
CA ARG A 108 8.91 -20.08 48.11
C ARG A 108 10.36 -20.52 48.25
N ALA A 109 11.03 -20.81 47.13
CA ALA A 109 12.44 -21.20 47.10
C ALA A 109 13.42 -20.01 47.20
N ARG A 110 12.93 -18.76 47.33
CA ARG A 110 13.80 -17.58 47.43
C ARG A 110 14.59 -17.58 48.73
N ALA A 111 15.90 -17.33 48.61
CA ALA A 111 16.83 -17.30 49.73
C ALA A 111 16.85 -15.91 50.39
N THR A 112 16.61 -14.86 49.59
CA THR A 112 16.65 -13.46 50.02
C THR A 112 15.41 -12.70 49.57
N LYS A 113 15.02 -11.66 50.32
CA LYS A 113 13.85 -10.83 49.98
C LYS A 113 14.03 -10.02 48.69
N ASP A 114 15.28 -9.81 48.28
CA ASP A 114 15.67 -9.04 47.09
C ASP A 114 15.64 -9.86 45.79
N ASP A 115 15.37 -11.16 45.87
CA ASP A 115 15.32 -12.04 44.69
C ASP A 115 14.08 -11.70 43.82
N PRO A 116 14.27 -11.48 42.50
CA PRO A 116 13.22 -11.01 41.61
C PRO A 116 12.05 -11.99 41.54
N ILE A 117 10.83 -11.46 41.57
CA ILE A 117 9.60 -12.25 41.50
C ILE A 117 9.30 -12.59 40.04
N GLU A 118 9.44 -13.86 39.67
CA GLU A 118 9.05 -14.32 38.35
C GLU A 118 7.54 -14.57 38.25
N SER A 119 6.95 -14.14 37.13
CA SER A 119 5.57 -14.48 36.79
C SER A 119 5.46 -15.94 36.35
N ARG A 120 4.31 -16.58 36.61
CA ARG A 120 4.05 -17.97 36.21
C ARG A 120 4.00 -18.16 34.68
N SER A 121 3.51 -17.15 33.97
CA SER A 121 3.44 -17.12 32.51
C SER A 121 4.20 -15.90 31.95
N PRO A 122 4.81 -16.02 30.75
CA PRO A 122 5.49 -14.92 30.08
C PRO A 122 4.51 -13.84 29.61
N VAL A 123 4.97 -12.59 29.54
CA VAL A 123 4.13 -11.48 29.08
C VAL A 123 3.97 -11.52 27.58
N THR A 124 2.72 -11.64 27.12
CA THR A 124 2.38 -11.64 25.69
C THR A 124 2.03 -10.24 25.20
N LYS A 125 2.23 -9.99 23.91
CA LYS A 125 1.94 -8.68 23.29
C LYS A 125 0.45 -8.33 23.39
N ASP A 126 -0.40 -9.33 23.21
CA ASP A 126 -1.85 -9.15 23.18
C ASP A 126 -2.38 -8.69 24.54
N GLU A 127 -1.83 -9.23 25.64
CA GLU A 127 -2.22 -8.82 26.99
C GLU A 127 -1.83 -7.36 27.30
N LEU A 128 -0.67 -6.91 26.82
CA LEU A 128 -0.26 -5.50 26.95
C LEU A 128 -1.21 -4.59 26.17
N ILE A 129 -1.60 -5.00 24.96
CA ILE A 129 -2.54 -4.25 24.13
C ILE A 129 -3.90 -4.18 24.82
N THR A 130 -4.43 -5.30 25.33
CA THR A 130 -5.74 -5.31 26.00
C THR A 130 -5.79 -4.37 27.21
N GLU A 131 -4.73 -4.30 28.00
CA GLU A 131 -4.71 -3.44 29.19
C GLU A 131 -4.58 -1.96 28.82
N VAL A 132 -3.81 -1.64 27.77
CA VAL A 132 -3.76 -0.28 27.22
C VAL A 132 -5.12 0.16 26.69
N TRP A 133 -5.84 -0.74 26.02
CA TRP A 133 -7.22 -0.49 25.56
C TRP A 133 -8.19 -0.27 26.72
N LEU A 134 -8.15 -1.12 27.75
CA LEU A 134 -8.99 -0.97 28.94
C LEU A 134 -8.68 0.33 29.71
N CYS A 135 -7.41 0.68 29.86
CA CYS A 135 -6.98 1.92 30.50
C CYS A 135 -7.43 3.16 29.72
N SER A 136 -7.29 3.14 28.38
CA SER A 136 -7.78 4.21 27.52
C SER A 136 -9.30 4.36 27.61
N LEU A 137 -10.04 3.25 27.65
CA LEU A 137 -11.50 3.26 27.77
C LEU A 137 -11.94 3.85 29.12
N LEU A 138 -11.30 3.42 30.22
CA LEU A 138 -11.56 3.94 31.56
C LEU A 138 -11.26 5.43 31.68
N LEU A 139 -10.15 5.91 31.11
CA LEU A 139 -9.82 7.34 31.07
C LEU A 139 -10.88 8.15 30.34
N VAL A 140 -11.38 7.65 29.21
CA VAL A 140 -12.45 8.30 28.45
C VAL A 140 -13.76 8.33 29.26
N ILE A 141 -14.14 7.22 29.89
CA ILE A 141 -15.36 7.15 30.72
C ILE A 141 -15.27 8.11 31.91
N VAL A 142 -14.14 8.12 32.64
CA VAL A 142 -13.94 9.02 33.79
C VAL A 142 -14.01 10.49 33.34
N SER A 143 -13.43 10.83 32.18
CA SER A 143 -13.49 12.20 31.64
C SER A 143 -14.89 12.63 31.17
N LEU A 144 -15.73 11.69 30.73
CA LEU A 144 -17.13 11.95 30.35
C LEU A 144 -18.06 12.07 31.55
N THR A 145 -17.74 11.41 32.66
CA THR A 145 -18.54 11.47 33.91
C THR A 145 -18.24 12.69 34.80
N SER A 146 -17.21 13.48 34.48
CA SER A 146 -16.83 14.72 35.20
C SER A 146 -17.30 16.00 34.52
N LEU A 147 -18.23 15.90 33.56
CA LEU A 147 -18.90 17.01 32.86
C LEU A 147 -20.40 16.98 33.18
#